data_AF-A0A9E6JJ08-F1
#
_entry.id   AF-A0A9E6JJ08-F1
#
_cell.length_a   1.000
_cell.length_b   1.000
_cell.length_c   1.000
_cell.angle_alpha   90.00
_cell.angle_beta   90.00
_cell.angle_gamma   90.00
#
_symmetry.space_group_name_H-M   'P 1'
#
loop_
_entity.id
_entity.type
_entity.pdbx_description
1 polymer ?
#
loop_
_entity_poly.entity_id
_entity_poly.type
_entity_poly.pdbx_seq_one_letter_code
_entity_poly.pdbx_strand_id
1 'polypeptide(L)' 'MKILFIGDVIGEPGRHCLASWLPRLRQEHQPDFVIVNAENAAGGFGLTP' A
#
# COMPACT_ATOMS: atom_id res chain seq x y z
N MET A 1 -15.96 11.89 3.29
CA MET A 1 -15.35 10.59 2.98
C MET A 1 -13.90 10.82 2.58
N LYS A 2 -12.95 10.23 3.29
CA LYS A 2 -11.50 10.35 3.08
C LYS A 2 -10.96 9.04 2.50
N ILE A 3 -10.21 9.15 1.40
CA ILE A 3 -9.54 8.01 0.77
C ILE A 3 -8.04 8.21 0.89
N LEU A 4 -7.33 7.20 1.38
CA LEU A 4 -5.88 7.13 1.30
C LEU A 4 -5.50 6.31 0.06
N PHE A 5 -4.94 6.96 -0.95
CA PHE A 5 -4.44 6.31 -2.15
C PHE A 5 -2.92 6.13 -2.04
N ILE A 6 -2.44 4.91 -2.25
CA ILE A 6 -1.03 4.56 -2.27
C ILE A 6 -0.68 4.14 -3.69
N GLY A 7 0.36 4.76 -4.24
CA GLY A 7 0.88 4.40 -5.55
C GLY A 7 1.52 3.01 -5.56
N ASP A 8 2.32 2.75 -6.58
CA ASP A 8 2.89 1.43 -6.83
C ASP A 8 3.66 0.84 -5.66
N VAL A 9 3.23 -0.36 -5.25
CA VAL A 9 4.01 -1.24 -4.40
C VAL A 9 4.92 -2.09 -5.28
N ILE A 10 6.22 -1.81 -5.22
CA ILE A 10 7.22 -2.51 -6.03
C ILE A 10 7.97 -3.54 -5.18
N GLY A 11 7.75 -4.82 -5.47
CA GLY A 11 8.48 -5.96 -4.91
C GLY A 11 8.42 -6.06 -3.38
N GLU A 12 9.40 -6.78 -2.82
CA GLU A 12 9.56 -6.94 -1.36
C GLU A 12 9.77 -5.62 -0.61
N PRO A 13 10.61 -4.67 -1.06
CA PRO A 13 10.82 -3.42 -0.34
C PRO A 13 9.54 -2.59 -0.23
N GLY A 14 8.75 -2.52 -1.32
CA GLY A 14 7.46 -1.83 -1.33
C GLY A 14 6.48 -2.47 -0.35
N ARG A 15 6.39 -3.80 -0.34
CA ARG A 15 5.50 -4.54 0.58
C ARG A 15 5.89 -4.32 2.05
N HIS A 16 7.19 -4.36 2.38
CA HIS A 16 7.67 -4.09 3.73
C HIS A 16 7.42 -2.65 4.17
N CYS A 17 7.67 -1.68 3.29
CA CYS A 17 7.36 -0.27 3.55
C CYS A 17 5.87 -0.08 3.83
N LEU A 18 5.00 -0.61 2.95
CA LEU A 18 3.56 -0.53 3.11
C LEU A 18 3.09 -1.12 4.44
N ALA A 19 3.55 -2.33 4.78
CA ALA A 19 3.18 -3.02 6.02
C ALA A 19 3.60 -2.23 7.27
N SER A 20 4.75 -1.55 7.20
CA SER A 20 5.31 -0.79 8.33
C SER A 20 4.62 0.56 8.53
N TRP A 21 4.28 1.27 7.44
CA TRP A 21 3.80 2.64 7.50
C TRP A 21 2.28 2.78 7.46
N LEU A 22 1.57 1.86 6.80
CA LEU A 22 0.11 1.94 6.65
C LEU A 22 -0.64 2.08 7.99
N PRO A 23 -0.29 1.36 9.08
CA PRO A 23 -0.97 1.54 10.36
C PRO A 23 -0.87 2.98 10.89
N ARG A 24 0.31 3.60 10.76
CA ARG A 24 0.55 4.99 11.19
C ARG A 24 -0.23 5.97 10.32
N LEU A 25 -0.21 5.79 8.99
CA LEU A 25 -0.97 6.64 8.07
C LEU A 25 -2.49 6.55 8.30
N ARG A 26 -2.98 5.36 8.65
CA ARG A 26 -4.39 5.17 9.03
C ARG A 26 -4.74 5.90 10.32
N GLN A 27 -3.86 5.88 11.32
CA GLN A 27 -4.08 6.58 12.58
C GLN A 27 -4.05 8.11 12.39
N GLU A 28 -3.10 8.61 11.60
CA GLU A 28 -2.90 10.04 11.37
C GLU A 28 -4.03 10.64 10.54
N HIS A 29 -4.39 10.02 9.42
CA HIS A 29 -5.33 10.60 8.47
C HIS A 29 -6.77 10.12 8.66
N GLN A 30 -6.98 9.01 9.40
CA GLN A 30 -8.29 8.37 9.62
C GLN A 30 -9.10 8.25 8.32
N PRO A 31 -8.59 7.55 7.29
CA PRO A 31 -9.30 7.36 6.04
C PRO A 31 -10.45 6.36 6.20
N ASP A 32 -11.53 6.57 5.45
CA ASP A 32 -12.66 5.64 5.36
C ASP A 32 -12.30 4.43 4.47
N PHE A 33 -11.48 4.66 3.44
CA PHE A 33 -10.98 3.63 2.51
C PHE A 33 -9.49 3.80 2.22
N VAL A 34 -8.81 2.68 1.98
CA VAL A 34 -7.43 2.64 1.51
C VAL A 34 -7.40 1.91 0.17
N ILE A 35 -6.78 2.51 -0.84
CA ILE A 35 -6.55 1.93 -2.16
C ILE A 35 -5.05 1.90 -2.41
N VAL A 36 -4.56 0.79 -2.94
CA VAL A 36 -3.12 0.57 -3.20
C VAL A 36 -2.97 0.03 -4.62
N ASN A 37 -2.07 0.60 -5.42
CA ASN A 37 -1.65 -0.05 -6.67
C ASN A 37 -0.65 -1.17 -6.36
N ALA A 38 -0.99 -2.40 -6.73
CA ALA A 38 -0.19 -3.59 -6.46
C ALA A 38 0.31 -4.29 -7.74
N GLU A 39 0.29 -3.62 -8.90
CA GLU A 39 0.68 -4.22 -10.17
C GLU A 39 2.14 -4.69 -10.24
N ASN A 40 3.00 -4.22 -9.33
CA ASN A 40 4.42 -4.55 -9.26
C ASN A 40 4.82 -5.27 -7.95
N ALA A 41 3.84 -5.75 -7.17
CA ALA A 41 4.06 -6.23 -5.80
C ALA A 41 4.80 -7.59 -5.73
N ALA A 42 4.61 -8.45 -6.73
CA ALA A 42 5.25 -9.76 -6.82
C ALA A 42 6.59 -9.67 -7.57
N GLY A 43 7.68 -9.37 -6.84
CA GLY A 43 9.02 -9.35 -7.43
C GLY A 43 9.23 -8.30 -8.53
N GLY A 44 8.39 -7.27 -8.60
CA GLY A 44 8.46 -6.20 -9.60
C GLY A 44 7.52 -6.35 -10.78
N PHE A 45 6.72 -7.43 -10.87
CA PHE A 45 5.67 -7.58 -11.90
C PHE A 45 4.52 -8.49 -11.42
N GLY A 46 3.31 -7.97 -11.50
CA GLY A 46 2.08 -8.64 -11.08
C GLY A 46 1.86 -8.68 -9.56
N LEU A 47 0.87 -9.49 -9.18
CA LEU A 47 0.46 -9.77 -7.81
C LEU A 47 0.36 -11.30 -7.62
N THR A 48 0.68 -11.79 -6.42
CA THR A 48 0.53 -13.20 -6.05
C THR A 48 -0.62 -13.35 -5.04
N PRO A 49 -1.39 -14.47 -5.07
CA PRO A 49 -2.45 -14.73 -4.10
C PRO A 49 -1.99 -14.81 -2.65
#